data_AF-A0A7X9HNY4-F1
#
_entry.id   AF-A0A7X9HNY4-F1
#
_cell.length_a   1.000
_cell.length_b   1.000
_cell.length_c   1.000
_cell.angle_alpha   90.00
_cell.angle_beta   90.00
_cell.angle_gamma   90.00
#
_symmetry.space_group_name_H-M   'P 1'
#
loop_
_entity.id
_entity.type
_entity.pdbx_description
1 polymer ?
#
loop_
_entity_poly.entity_id
_entity_poly.type
_entity_poly.pdbx_seq_one_letter_code
_entity_poly.pdbx_strand_id
1 'polypeptide(L)' 'MDENKTLLDDKINSVKKKISFKQIFDIIIIIVMLIFALQNLESIRVSLLFFSFEMPLFVLIIAVFAIGYFTNKLFKKS' A
#
# COMPACT_ATOMS: atom_id res chain seq x y z
N MET A 1 -22.52 23.93 -34.87
CA MET A 1 -21.81 23.35 -33.72
C MET A 1 -20.55 22.73 -34.30
N ASP A 2 -19.36 23.13 -33.83
CA ASP A 2 -18.07 22.81 -34.46
C ASP A 2 -17.61 21.39 -34.06
N GLU A 3 -17.67 20.46 -35.01
CA GLU A 3 -17.34 19.04 -34.86
C GLU A 3 -15.93 18.79 -34.30
N ASN A 4 -15.00 19.71 -34.58
CA ASN A 4 -13.61 19.58 -34.15
C ASN A 4 -13.46 19.80 -32.63
N LYS A 5 -14.31 20.68 -32.08
CA LYS A 5 -14.33 20.99 -30.65
C LYS A 5 -14.85 19.81 -29.81
N THR A 6 -15.88 19.12 -30.31
CA THR A 6 -16.43 17.91 -29.67
C THR A 6 -15.44 16.76 -29.62
N LEU A 7 -14.63 16.56 -30.67
CA LEU A 7 -13.59 15.52 -30.69
C LEU A 7 -12.46 15.81 -29.69
N LEU A 8 -12.12 17.08 -29.50
CA LEU A 8 -11.13 17.50 -28.50
C LEU A 8 -11.64 17.26 -27.07
N ASP A 9 -12.89 17.60 -26.80
CA ASP A 9 -13.51 17.45 -25.48
C ASP A 9 -13.66 15.96 -25.08
N ASP A 10 -14.01 15.08 -26.01
CA ASP A 10 -14.08 13.63 -25.79
C ASP A 10 -12.70 13.01 -25.55
N LYS A 11 -11.68 13.48 -26.29
CA LYS A 11 -10.29 13.04 -26.09
C LYS A 11 -9.78 13.48 -24.71
N ILE A 12 -10.08 14.71 -24.28
CA ILE A 12 -9.71 15.23 -22.95
C ILE A 12 -10.41 14.42 -21.84
N ASN A 13 -11.69 14.09 -21.99
CA ASN A 13 -12.43 13.31 -21.00
C ASN A 13 -11.97 11.84 -20.93
N SER A 14 -11.56 11.23 -22.04
CA SER A 14 -10.99 9.87 -22.07
C SER A 14 -9.64 9.76 -21.37
N VAL A 15 -8.84 10.84 -21.37
CA VAL A 15 -7.52 10.90 -20.72
C VAL A 15 -7.63 11.24 -19.22
N LYS A 16 -8.78 11.75 -18.76
CA LYS A 16 -9.03 12.08 -17.35
C LYS A 16 -9.27 10.82 -16.51
N LYS A 17 -8.21 10.01 -16.35
CA LYS A 17 -8.20 8.85 -15.46
C LYS A 17 -8.43 9.32 -14.03
N LYS A 18 -9.66 9.18 -13.55
CA LYS A 18 -10.01 9.52 -12.16
C LYS A 18 -9.27 8.57 -11.23
N ILE A 19 -8.35 9.11 -10.43
CA ILE A 19 -7.71 8.34 -9.37
C ILE A 19 -8.83 7.89 -8.41
N SER A 20 -8.89 6.58 -8.15
CA SER A 20 -9.89 6.03 -7.24
C SER A 20 -9.57 6.46 -5.81
N PHE A 21 -10.58 6.76 -5.01
CA PHE A 21 -10.43 7.01 -3.57
C PHE A 21 -9.64 5.90 -2.87
N LYS A 22 -9.82 4.63 -3.29
CA LYS A 22 -9.06 3.49 -2.79
C LYS A 22 -7.55 3.64 -3.02
N GLN A 23 -7.15 4.11 -4.20
CA GLN A 23 -5.74 4.31 -4.54
C GLN A 23 -5.09 5.42 -3.71
N ILE A 24 -5.82 6.52 -3.49
CA ILE A 24 -5.33 7.61 -2.63
C ILE A 24 -5.15 7.11 -1.20
N PHE A 25 -6.13 6.36 -0.69
CA PHE A 25 -6.07 5.78 0.64
C PHE A 25 -4.89 4.81 0.81
N ASP A 26 -4.66 3.92 -0.17
CA ASP A 26 -3.52 3.00 -0.18
C ASP A 26 -2.18 3.74 -0.15
N ILE A 27 -2.04 4.81 -0.95
CA ILE A 27 -0.82 5.65 -0.97
C ILE A 27 -0.58 6.30 0.39
N ILE A 28 -1.63 6.85 1.02
CA ILE A 28 -1.52 7.48 2.34
C ILE A 28 -1.05 6.46 3.38
N ILE A 29 -1.62 5.25 3.37
CA ILE A 29 -1.21 4.17 4.28
C ILE A 29 0.27 3.84 4.09
N ILE A 30 0.73 3.70 2.85
CA ILE A 30 2.14 3.38 2.55
C ILE A 30 3.06 4.48 3.07
N ILE A 31 2.71 5.76 2.88
CA ILE A 31 3.52 6.89 3.37
C ILE A 31 3.60 6.88 4.89
N VAL A 32 2.47 6.72 5.59
CA VAL A 32 2.44 6.67 7.06
C VAL A 32 3.26 5.51 7.58
N MET A 33 3.15 4.34 6.95
CA MET A 33 3.91 3.14 7.29
C MET A 33 5.42 3.35 7.12
N LEU A 34 5.86 4.01 6.04
CA LEU A 34 7.26 4.35 5.81
C LEU A 34 7.80 5.33 6.85
N ILE A 35 7.06 6.40 7.14
CA ILE A 35 7.45 7.38 8.18
C ILE A 35 7.56 6.68 9.53
N PHE A 36 6.57 5.86 9.89
CA PHE A 36 6.59 5.10 11.13
C PHE A 36 7.80 4.16 11.20
N ALA A 37 8.11 3.43 10.14
CA ALA A 37 9.28 2.55 10.07
C ALA A 37 10.60 3.31 10.23
N LEU A 38 10.74 4.47 9.58
CA LEU A 38 11.95 5.30 9.65
C LEU A 38 12.12 6.01 10.99
N GLN A 39 11.02 6.37 11.65
CA GLN A 39 11.06 6.94 13.00
C GLN A 39 11.35 5.88 14.06
N ASN A 40 10.93 4.63 13.82
CA ASN A 40 11.05 3.53 14.76
C ASN A 40 12.11 2.52 14.27
N LEU A 41 13.35 2.98 14.12
CA LEU A 41 14.51 2.11 13.87
C LEU A 41 14.97 1.38 15.13
N GLU A 42 14.40 1.71 16.28
CA GLU A 42 14.68 1.01 17.53
C GLU A 42 14.35 -0.48 17.42
N SER A 43 15.17 -1.28 18.10
CA SER A 43 14.97 -2.71 18.18
C SER A 43 13.92 -3.03 19.23
N ILE A 44 12.93 -3.83 18.84
CA ILE A 44 11.91 -4.34 19.74
C ILE A 44 12.18 -5.82 20.00
N ARG A 45 11.82 -6.27 21.21
CA ARG A 45 11.83 -7.69 21.54
C ARG A 45 10.54 -8.33 21.03
N VAL A 46 10.68 -9.24 20.10
CA VAL A 46 9.58 -10.06 19.59
C VAL A 46 9.60 -11.40 20.31
N SER A 47 8.52 -11.71 21.00
CA SER A 47 8.32 -13.01 21.66
C SER A 47 7.30 -13.84 20.87
N LEU A 48 7.75 -14.99 20.40
CA LEU A 48 6.93 -16.03 19.80
C LEU A 48 6.68 -17.14 20.82
N LEU A 49 5.89 -18.16 20.45
CA LEU A 49 5.43 -19.21 21.37
C LEU A 49 6.55 -19.91 22.15
N PHE A 50 7.74 -20.06 21.57
CA PHE A 50 8.86 -20.80 22.18
C PHE A 50 10.19 -20.04 22.20
N PHE A 51 10.25 -18.84 21.63
CA PHE A 51 11.50 -18.10 21.55
C PHE A 51 11.24 -16.59 21.46
N SER A 52 12.23 -15.83 21.92
CA SER A 52 12.23 -14.37 21.83
C SER A 52 13.53 -13.92 21.20
N PHE A 53 13.44 -12.88 20.38
CA PHE A 53 14.60 -12.26 19.75
C PHE A 53 14.36 -10.77 19.56
N GLU A 54 15.44 -10.02 19.37
CA GLU A 54 15.39 -8.58 19.14
C GLU A 54 15.55 -8.29 17.65
N MET A 55 14.71 -7.42 17.12
CA MET A 55 14.78 -7.01 15.72
C MET A 55 14.29 -5.56 15.57
N PRO A 56 14.81 -4.82 14.57
CA PRO A 56 14.28 -3.51 14.25
C PRO A 56 12.78 -3.59 13.91
N LEU A 57 11.98 -2.65 14.43
CA LEU A 57 10.52 -2.67 14.24
C LEU A 57 10.12 -2.71 12.76
N PHE A 58 10.85 -2.01 11.90
CA PHE A 58 10.56 -2.00 10.46
C PHE A 58 10.63 -3.40 9.83
N VAL A 59 11.54 -4.26 10.29
CA VAL A 59 11.65 -5.64 9.79
C VAL A 59 10.41 -6.44 10.19
N LEU A 60 9.88 -6.22 11.40
CA LEU A 60 8.66 -6.88 11.86
C LEU A 60 7.46 -6.45 11.01
N ILE A 61 7.33 -5.16 10.74
CA ILE A 61 6.26 -4.61 9.90
C ILE A 61 6.28 -5.24 8.50
N ILE A 62 7.46 -5.32 7.87
CA ILE A 62 7.62 -5.94 6.55
C ILE A 62 7.23 -7.42 6.61
N ALA A 63 7.66 -8.15 7.64
CA ALA A 63 7.33 -9.56 7.82
C ALA A 63 5.81 -9.78 7.96
N VAL A 64 5.13 -9.01 8.81
CA VAL A 64 3.68 -9.09 9.01
C VAL A 64 2.93 -8.72 7.73
N PHE A 65 3.37 -7.67 7.02
CA PHE A 65 2.77 -7.29 5.74
C PHE A 65 2.91 -8.41 4.69
N ALA A 66 4.09 -9.01 4.58
CA ALA A 66 4.33 -10.13 3.68
C ALA A 66 3.44 -11.33 4.02
N ILE A 67 3.33 -11.70 5.31
CA ILE A 67 2.45 -12.79 5.76
C ILE A 67 1.01 -12.50 5.36
N GLY A 68 0.50 -11.29 5.62
CA GLY A 68 -0.86 -10.90 5.24
C GLY A 68 -1.09 -10.97 3.72
N TYR A 69 -0.14 -10.44 2.93
CA TYR A 69 -0.21 -10.47 1.47
C TYR A 69 -0.22 -11.91 0.93
N PHE A 70 0.70 -12.76 1.40
CA PHE A 70 0.77 -14.16 0.97
C PHE A 70 -0.45 -14.95 1.44
N THR A 71 -0.93 -14.72 2.66
CA THR A 71 -2.17 -15.33 3.17
C THR A 71 -3.33 -14.98 2.24
N ASN A 72 -3.55 -13.69 1.94
CA ASN A 72 -4.59 -13.29 0.99
C ASN A 72 -4.39 -13.96 -0.37
N LYS A 73 -3.16 -13.99 -0.90
CA LYS A 73 -2.87 -14.63 -2.19
C LYS A 73 -3.17 -16.14 -2.20
N LEU A 74 -2.89 -16.84 -1.11
CA LEU A 74 -3.11 -18.30 -0.98
C LEU A 74 -4.60 -18.63 -0.76
N PHE A 75 -5.33 -17.80 -0.02
CA PHE A 75 -6.74 -18.04 0.33
C PHE A 75 -7.73 -17.30 -0.57
N LYS A 76 -7.27 -16.47 -1.51
CA LYS A 76 -8.12 -15.87 -2.54
C LYS A 76 -8.58 -16.95 -3.50
N LYS A 77 -9.79 -17.47 -3.23
CA LYS A 77 -10.50 -18.41 -4.11
C LYS A 77 -10.69 -17.77 -5.49
N SER A 78 -10.28 -18.48 -6.54
CA SER A 78 -10.49 -18.09 -7.94
C SER A 78 -11.97 -17.92 -8.25
#